data_AF-A0A957M528-F1
#
_entry.id   AF-A0A957M528-F1
#
_cell.length_a   1.000
_cell.length_b   1.000
_cell.length_c   1.000
_cell.angle_alpha   90.00
_cell.angle_beta   90.00
_cell.angle_gamma   90.00
#
_symmetry.space_group_name_H-M   'P 1'
#
loop_
_entity.id
_entity.type
_entity.pdbx_description
1 polymer ?
#
loop_
_entity_poly.entity_id
_entity_poly.type
_entity_poly.pdbx_seq_one_letter_code
_entity_poly.pdbx_strand_id
1 'polypeptide(L)' 'MKVAKHTRAPADTTVVVAMSGGVDSSVAAALLVERGYNCIGVMMRLWAETGEGEGSTNK' A
#
# COMPACT_ATOMS: atom_id res chain seq x y z
N MET A 1 -26.90 -9.00 -13.34
CA MET A 1 -25.54 -8.52 -13.67
C MET A 1 -24.53 -9.47 -13.03
N LYS A 2 -23.70 -10.18 -13.82
CA LYS A 2 -22.62 -11.03 -13.29
C LYS A 2 -21.34 -10.21 -13.30
N VAL A 3 -20.83 -9.84 -12.13
CA VAL A 3 -19.46 -9.32 -12.00
C VAL A 3 -18.53 -10.49 -12.27
N ALA A 4 -17.77 -10.44 -13.37
CA ALA A 4 -16.73 -11.42 -13.62
C ALA A 4 -15.65 -11.28 -12.54
N LYS A 5 -15.44 -12.34 -11.76
CA LYS A 5 -14.35 -12.35 -10.77
C LYS A 5 -13.03 -12.42 -11.53
N HIS A 6 -12.26 -11.34 -11.54
CA HIS A 6 -10.87 -11.37 -11.99
C HIS A 6 -10.01 -12.03 -10.91
N THR A 7 -10.10 -13.35 -10.79
CA THR A 7 -9.23 -14.13 -9.91
C THR A 7 -7.91 -14.39 -10.63
N ARG A 8 -6.89 -13.58 -10.30
CA ARG A 8 -5.49 -13.85 -10.60
C ARG A 8 -4.88 -14.68 -9.46
N ALA A 9 -3.81 -15.41 -9.74
CA ALA A 9 -3.05 -16.06 -8.67
C ALA A 9 -2.48 -14.98 -7.72
N PRO A 10 -2.27 -15.29 -6.42
CA PRO A 10 -1.70 -14.33 -5.47
C PRO A 10 -0.37 -13.74 -5.96
N ALA A 11 0.51 -14.56 -6.53
CA ALA A 11 1.80 -14.13 -7.05
C ALA A 11 1.69 -13.12 -8.21
N ASP A 12 0.64 -13.22 -9.03
CA ASP A 12 0.37 -12.31 -10.17
C ASP A 12 -0.44 -11.07 -9.75
N THR A 13 -0.77 -10.96 -8.46
CA THR A 13 -1.58 -9.88 -7.91
C THR A 13 -0.70 -8.94 -7.09
N THR A 14 -0.42 -7.77 -7.66
CA THR A 14 0.25 -6.69 -6.92
C THR A 14 -0.73 -6.01 -5.96
N VAL A 15 -0.36 -5.93 -4.69
CA VAL A 15 -1.14 -5.26 -3.64
C VAL A 15 -0.35 -4.10 -3.08
N VAL A 16 -0.92 -2.90 -3.16
CA VAL A 16 -0.35 -1.69 -2.55
C VAL A 16 -0.95 -1.53 -1.15
N VAL A 17 -0.11 -1.56 -0.12
CA VAL A 17 -0.52 -1.44 1.28
C VAL A 17 -0.18 -0.03 1.77
N ALA A 18 -1.18 0.69 2.26
CA ALA A 18 -0.97 1.95 2.95
C ALA A 18 -0.32 1.66 4.33
N MET A 19 0.96 1.96 4.44
CA MET A 19 1.77 1.74 5.64
C MET A 19 1.71 3.01 6.50
N SER A 20 0.86 3.03 7.53
CA SER A 20 0.70 4.18 8.41
C SER A 20 1.84 4.33 9.44
N GLY A 21 2.69 3.31 9.55
CA GLY A 21 3.67 3.16 10.64
C GLY A 21 3.10 2.46 11.87
N GLY A 22 1.80 2.15 11.89
CA GLY A 22 1.15 1.38 12.96
C GLY A 22 1.27 -0.14 12.79
N VAL A 23 0.96 -0.86 13.87
CA VAL A 23 0.98 -2.34 13.91
C VAL A 23 -0.03 -2.96 12.94
N ASP A 24 -1.21 -2.37 12.80
CA ASP A 24 -2.28 -2.93 11.96
C ASP A 24 -1.87 -3.03 10.49
N SER A 25 -1.30 -1.95 9.93
CA SER A 25 -0.80 -1.94 8.55
C SER A 25 0.37 -2.92 8.36
N SER A 26 1.19 -3.09 9.39
CA SER A 26 2.35 -4.00 9.36
C SER A 26 1.89 -5.47 9.36
N VAL A 27 0.92 -5.82 10.19
CA VAL A 27 0.33 -7.17 10.25
C VAL A 27 -0.46 -7.45 8.97
N ALA A 28 -1.22 -6.49 8.44
CA ALA A 28 -1.92 -6.65 7.18
C ALA A 28 -0.96 -6.95 6.01
N ALA A 29 0.17 -6.21 5.92
CA ALA A 29 1.20 -6.47 4.92
C ALA A 29 1.83 -7.86 5.10
N ALA A 30 2.18 -8.24 6.34
CA ALA A 30 2.78 -9.54 6.63
C ALA A 30 1.87 -10.70 6.19
N LEU A 31 0.58 -10.63 6.51
CA LEU A 31 -0.41 -11.65 6.12
C LEU A 31 -0.64 -11.73 4.60
N LEU A 32 -0.41 -10.66 3.86
CA LEU A 32 -0.49 -10.68 2.39
C LEU A 32 0.77 -11.29 1.78
N VAL A 33 1.94 -10.96 2.32
CA VAL A 33 3.22 -11.59 1.92
C VAL A 33 3.20 -13.10 2.19
N GLU A 34 2.75 -13.53 3.37
CA GLU A 34 2.62 -14.95 3.72
C GLU A 34 1.67 -15.72 2.78
N ARG A 35 0.66 -15.04 2.23
CA ARG A 35 -0.26 -15.61 1.23
C ARG A 35 0.28 -15.57 -0.20
N GLY A 36 1.51 -15.09 -0.40
CA GLY A 36 2.20 -15.09 -1.68
C GLY A 36 1.83 -13.93 -2.59
N TYR A 37 1.31 -12.82 -2.06
CA TYR A 37 1.06 -11.61 -2.84
C TYR A 37 2.32 -10.79 -3.08
N ASN A 38 2.43 -10.18 -4.25
CA ASN A 38 3.45 -9.17 -4.52
C ASN A 38 3.06 -7.84 -3.83
N CYS A 39 3.61 -7.56 -2.65
CA CYS A 39 3.19 -6.42 -1.83
C CYS A 39 4.14 -5.21 -1.95
N ILE A 40 3.57 -4.01 -2.08
CA ILE A 40 4.29 -2.74 -2.08
C ILE A 40 3.75 -1.88 -0.93
N GLY A 41 4.60 -1.56 0.05
CA GLY A 41 4.24 -0.66 1.14
C GLY A 41 4.41 0.81 0.74
N VAL A 42 3.41 1.65 1.01
CA VAL A 42 3.45 3.09 0.72
C VAL A 42 3.07 3.88 1.96
N MET A 43 3.94 4.81 2.37
CA MET A 43 3.63 5.81 3.39
C MET A 43 3.22 7.11 2.71
N MET A 44 2.05 7.65 3.06
CA MET A 44 1.56 8.92 2.54
C MET A 44 1.78 10.02 3.58
N ARG A 45 2.45 11.10 3.19
CA ARG A 45 2.48 12.35 3.96
C ARG A 45 1.31 13.22 3.49
N LEU A 46 0.22 13.20 4.25
CA LEU A 46 -1.03 13.90 3.90
C LEU A 46 -1.14 15.30 4.49
N TRP A 47 -0.24 15.66 5.42
CA TRP A 47 -0.15 17.00 5.99
C TRP A 47 1.19 17.64 5.60
N ALA A 48 1.11 18.87 5.11
CA ALA A 48 2.27 19.73 4.94
C ALA A 48 2.36 20.62 6.18
N GLU A 49 3.40 20.44 7.00
CA GLU A 49 3.78 21.49 7.93
C GLU A 49 4.36 22.64 7.10
N THR A 50 3.70 23.80 7.07
CA THR A 50 4.32 25.04 6.61
C THR A 50 5.40 25.44 7.61
N GLY A 51 6.57 24.80 7.51
CA GLY A 51 7.70 25.00 8.40
C GLY A 51 8.91 24.17 7.96
N GLU A 52 9.79 24.83 7.21
CA GLU A 52 11.18 24.48 6.89
C GLU A 52 11.50 23.03 6.47
N GLY A 53 11.46 22.82 5.15
CA GLY A 53 12.05 21.67 4.48
C GLY A 53 11.28 21.31 3.21
N GLU A 54 11.61 21.97 2.11
CA GLU A 54 11.05 21.71 0.77
C GLU A 54 10.87 20.20 0.51
N GLY A 55 9.62 19.80 0.23
CA GLY A 55 9.24 18.44 -0.11
C GLY A 55 8.40 18.39 -1.36
N SER A 56 9.08 18.19 -2.50
CA SER A 56 8.60 17.67 -3.78
C SER A 56 7.34 18.32 -4.38
N THR A 57 7.52 19.44 -5.07
CA THR A 57 6.68 19.75 -6.24
C THR A 57 6.81 18.64 -7.27
N ASN A 58 5.76 17.83 -7.42
CA ASN A 58 5.53 17.13 -8.68
C ASN A 58 5.07 18.19 -9.70
N LYS A 59 6.04 18.83 -10.37
CA LYS A 59 5.79 19.39 -11.71
C LYS A 59 5.99 18.30 -12.73
#